data_AF-A0A5B7CUR0-F1
#
_entry.id   AF-A0A5B7CUR0-F1
#
_cell.length_a   1.000
_cell.length_b   1.000
_cell.length_c   1.000
_cell.angle_alpha   90.00
_cell.angle_beta   90.00
_cell.angle_gamma   90.00
#
_symmetry.space_group_name_H-M   'P 1'
#
loop_
_entity.id
_entity.type
_entity.pdbx_description
1 polymer ?
#
loop_
_entity_poly.entity_id
_entity_poly.type
_entity_poly.pdbx_seq_one_letter_code
_entity_poly.pdbx_strand_id
1 'polypeptide(L)'
;MFLVFSWFPVGVEGIPLELVYRVLSHVSLQDLTTLLATSSYLKSLIEESPLLWSRVHTKELWPNEKTWRWFERAAKCGNVEASIKLVVALLYYEGVSMGKPVHNGELAFALFESLETGGSLGPRSQLWLLYRPPWGAQPLCSKRFVFTRISHVAQLKGASWGIRVLSRISEVVPDGVRHSDSFEINWVKKALEEGDIHARLLHWRFRYEKRHREGNLDPGTELQAIRDMREMCLTGYYPAALTLSLFLATSRCPQIQGLPEIREFLQSSPPSRTYYALRYQQQVTPHMHHVLVDWLCEVANIRLHSSHILHAATQIVEAYLSMEQVTCNQLQLIGITAVLLATRCVLT
;
A
#
# COMPACT_ATOMS: atom_id res chain seq x y z
N MET A 1 -45.08 -20.40 -34.43
CA MET A 1 -43.74 -20.84 -34.89
C MET A 1 -42.83 -20.80 -33.68
N PHE A 2 -42.78 -21.90 -32.92
CA PHE A 2 -41.95 -21.98 -31.71
C PHE A 2 -40.51 -22.26 -32.14
N LEU A 3 -39.60 -21.33 -31.84
CA LEU A 3 -38.17 -21.56 -31.95
C LEU A 3 -37.76 -22.56 -30.87
N VAL A 4 -37.66 -23.82 -31.26
CA VAL A 4 -37.03 -24.86 -30.45
C VAL A 4 -35.53 -24.58 -30.48
N PHE A 5 -35.01 -23.89 -29.45
CA PHE A 5 -33.58 -23.92 -29.17
C PHE A 5 -33.25 -25.33 -28.68
N SER A 6 -32.75 -26.17 -29.58
CA SER A 6 -32.12 -27.43 -29.21
C SER A 6 -30.86 -27.10 -28.40
N TRP A 7 -30.95 -27.22 -27.08
CA TRP A 7 -29.77 -27.28 -26.22
C TRP A 7 -29.06 -28.60 -26.51
N PHE A 8 -28.22 -28.62 -27.55
CA PHE A 8 -27.15 -29.61 -27.62
C PHE A 8 -26.29 -29.43 -26.35
N PRO A 9 -25.71 -30.51 -25.80
CA PRO A 9 -24.73 -30.40 -24.72
C PRO A 9 -23.43 -29.88 -25.35
N VAL A 10 -23.43 -28.62 -25.77
CA VAL A 10 -22.23 -27.93 -26.19
C VAL A 10 -21.45 -27.71 -24.90
N GLY A 11 -20.42 -28.53 -24.68
CA GLY A 11 -19.46 -28.28 -23.63
C GLY A 11 -18.86 -26.89 -23.78
N VAL A 12 -18.09 -26.43 -22.77
CA VAL A 12 -17.43 -25.11 -22.79
C VAL A 12 -16.64 -24.85 -24.09
N GLU A 13 -16.22 -25.92 -24.78
CA GLU A 13 -15.52 -25.93 -26.07
C GLU A 13 -16.26 -25.26 -27.24
N GLY A 14 -17.60 -25.15 -27.20
CA GLY A 14 -18.36 -24.47 -28.27
C GLY A 14 -18.71 -23.02 -27.97
N ILE A 15 -18.23 -22.46 -26.85
CA ILE A 15 -18.41 -21.05 -26.51
C ILE A 15 -17.29 -20.23 -27.17
N PRO A 16 -17.57 -19.06 -27.77
CA PRO A 16 -16.54 -18.16 -28.28
C PRO A 16 -15.48 -17.84 -27.21
N LEU A 17 -14.19 -17.99 -27.55
CA LEU A 17 -13.08 -17.78 -26.60
C LEU A 17 -13.12 -16.39 -25.97
N GLU A 18 -13.52 -15.35 -26.70
CA GLU A 18 -13.66 -13.99 -26.17
C GLU A 18 -14.62 -13.90 -24.99
N LEU A 19 -15.72 -14.65 -25.01
CA LEU A 19 -16.68 -14.68 -23.91
C LEU A 19 -16.10 -15.43 -22.71
N VAL A 20 -15.43 -16.55 -22.95
CA VAL A 20 -14.73 -17.31 -21.91
C VAL A 20 -13.68 -16.43 -21.23
N TYR A 21 -12.85 -15.72 -22.00
CA TYR A 21 -11.83 -14.82 -21.46
C TYR A 21 -12.44 -13.65 -20.67
N ARG A 22 -13.52 -13.04 -21.15
CA ARG A 22 -14.19 -11.95 -20.41
C ARG A 22 -14.73 -12.43 -19.08
N VAL A 23 -15.40 -13.58 -19.04
CA VAL A 23 -15.93 -14.15 -17.80
C VAL A 23 -14.78 -14.48 -16.85
N LEU A 24 -13.78 -15.24 -17.32
CA LEU A 24 -12.65 -15.66 -16.49
C LEU A 24 -11.80 -14.47 -15.99
N SER A 25 -11.76 -13.36 -16.72
CA SER A 25 -11.01 -12.17 -16.30
C SER A 25 -11.56 -11.48 -15.04
N HIS A 26 -12.78 -11.83 -14.62
CA HIS A 26 -13.41 -11.31 -13.41
C HIS A 26 -13.49 -12.33 -12.26
N VAL A 27 -12.93 -13.53 -12.47
CA VAL A 27 -12.96 -14.62 -11.49
C VAL A 27 -11.84 -14.42 -10.44
N SER A 28 -12.09 -14.86 -9.21
CA SER A 28 -11.07 -14.82 -8.15
C SER A 28 -9.96 -15.83 -8.42
N LEU A 29 -8.78 -15.62 -7.83
CA LEU A 29 -7.67 -16.55 -7.96
C LEU A 29 -8.02 -17.94 -7.42
N GLN A 30 -8.83 -18.00 -6.36
CA GLN A 30 -9.30 -19.26 -5.79
C GLN A 30 -10.14 -20.03 -6.80
N ASP A 31 -11.17 -19.41 -7.34
CA ASP A 31 -12.05 -20.02 -8.33
C ASP A 31 -11.28 -20.41 -9.60
N LEU A 32 -10.37 -19.55 -10.07
CA LEU A 32 -9.51 -19.85 -11.22
C LEU A 32 -8.66 -21.11 -10.96
N THR A 33 -8.12 -21.30 -9.75
CA THR A 33 -7.40 -22.54 -9.41
C THR A 33 -8.31 -23.76 -9.30
N THR A 34 -9.57 -23.61 -8.88
CA THR A 34 -10.53 -24.72 -8.92
C THR A 34 -10.88 -25.11 -10.35
N LEU A 35 -11.04 -24.13 -11.25
CA LEU A 35 -11.33 -24.38 -12.67
C LEU A 35 -10.19 -25.14 -13.36
N LEU A 36 -8.92 -24.84 -13.02
CA LEU A 36 -7.77 -25.61 -13.49
C LEU A 36 -7.84 -27.11 -13.15
N ALA A 37 -8.53 -27.47 -12.06
CA ALA A 37 -8.66 -28.87 -11.62
C ALA A 37 -9.85 -29.61 -12.27
N THR A 38 -10.79 -28.89 -12.90
CA THR A 38 -12.05 -29.48 -13.40
C THR A 38 -12.00 -29.95 -14.85
N SER A 39 -11.22 -29.30 -15.72
CA SER A 39 -11.21 -29.59 -17.16
C SER A 39 -9.84 -29.35 -17.78
N SER A 40 -9.39 -30.29 -18.63
CA SER A 40 -8.13 -30.18 -19.38
C SER A 40 -8.13 -29.01 -20.37
N TYR A 41 -9.28 -28.73 -21.00
CA TYR A 41 -9.46 -27.61 -21.92
C TYR A 41 -9.32 -26.25 -21.21
N LEU A 42 -9.99 -26.09 -20.06
CA LEU A 42 -9.85 -24.87 -19.26
C LEU A 42 -8.44 -24.72 -18.70
N LYS A 43 -7.80 -25.84 -18.33
CA LYS A 43 -6.42 -25.83 -17.87
C LYS A 43 -5.46 -25.26 -18.92
N SER A 44 -5.50 -25.76 -20.15
CA SER A 44 -4.62 -25.24 -21.22
C SER A 44 -4.92 -23.76 -21.51
N LEU A 45 -6.21 -23.39 -21.59
CA LEU A 45 -6.62 -22.01 -21.86
C LEU A 45 -6.16 -21.03 -20.77
N ILE A 46 -6.32 -21.40 -19.49
CA ILE A 46 -5.90 -20.56 -18.36
C ILE A 46 -4.37 -20.50 -18.26
N GLU A 47 -3.66 -21.61 -18.47
CA GLU A 47 -2.20 -21.62 -18.42
C GLU A 47 -1.61 -20.77 -19.58
N GLU A 48 -2.14 -20.87 -20.79
CA GLU A 48 -1.57 -20.17 -21.95
C GLU A 48 -1.85 -18.66 -21.97
N SER A 49 -2.77 -18.14 -21.16
CA SER A 49 -3.27 -16.77 -21.28
C SER A 49 -2.69 -15.78 -20.26
N PRO A 50 -1.66 -14.97 -20.61
CA PRO A 50 -1.07 -13.98 -19.69
C PRO A 50 -2.06 -12.88 -19.28
N LEU A 51 -3.06 -12.58 -20.12
CA LEU A 51 -4.07 -11.56 -19.86
C LEU A 51 -5.04 -11.94 -18.73
N LEU A 52 -5.30 -13.23 -18.52
CA LEU A 52 -6.10 -13.68 -17.38
C LEU A 52 -5.34 -13.47 -16.08
N TRP A 53 -4.07 -13.89 -16.06
CA TRP A 53 -3.19 -13.74 -14.90
C TRP A 53 -2.93 -12.29 -14.52
N SER A 54 -2.91 -11.36 -15.48
CA SER A 54 -2.75 -9.93 -15.20
C SER A 54 -3.98 -9.29 -14.56
N ARG A 55 -5.18 -9.89 -14.72
CA ARG A 55 -6.46 -9.33 -14.25
C ARG A 55 -7.11 -10.09 -13.09
N VAL A 56 -6.67 -11.30 -12.80
CA VAL A 56 -7.23 -12.12 -11.72
C VAL A 56 -7.23 -11.40 -10.38
N HIS A 57 -8.34 -11.45 -9.66
CA HIS A 57 -8.45 -10.86 -8.33
C HIS A 57 -7.89 -11.80 -7.26
N THR A 58 -7.00 -11.29 -6.41
CA THR A 58 -6.35 -12.14 -5.39
C THR A 58 -6.92 -11.93 -3.99
N LYS A 59 -8.01 -11.15 -3.83
CA LYS A 59 -8.55 -10.65 -2.55
C LYS A 59 -8.64 -11.71 -1.44
N GLU A 60 -9.11 -12.90 -1.78
CA GLU A 60 -9.43 -13.99 -0.84
C GLU A 60 -8.22 -14.82 -0.44
N LEU A 61 -7.13 -14.76 -1.20
CA LEU A 61 -5.95 -15.58 -0.98
C LEU A 61 -4.76 -14.75 -0.54
N TRP A 62 -3.92 -15.37 0.29
CA TRP A 62 -2.61 -14.86 0.68
C TRP A 62 -1.51 -15.78 0.13
N PRO A 63 -0.32 -15.24 -0.25
CA PRO A 63 0.82 -16.07 -0.62
C PRO A 63 1.22 -17.00 0.53
N ASN A 64 1.25 -18.30 0.25
CA ASN A 64 1.80 -19.32 1.14
C ASN A 64 2.54 -20.39 0.33
N GLU A 65 3.12 -21.39 0.97
CA GLU A 65 3.87 -22.47 0.29
C GLU A 65 3.08 -23.16 -0.84
N LYS A 66 1.76 -23.26 -0.72
CA LYS A 66 0.88 -23.90 -1.72
C LYS A 66 0.45 -22.95 -2.83
N THR A 67 0.20 -21.69 -2.49
CA THR A 67 -0.36 -20.69 -3.42
C THR A 67 0.70 -19.81 -4.08
N TRP A 68 1.93 -19.80 -3.58
CA TRP A 68 3.05 -18.96 -4.05
C TRP A 68 3.20 -18.95 -5.58
N ARG A 69 3.17 -20.12 -6.22
CA ARG A 69 3.41 -20.26 -7.66
C ARG A 69 2.40 -19.47 -8.49
N TRP A 70 1.16 -19.38 -8.01
CA TRP A 70 0.10 -18.63 -8.67
C TRP A 70 0.31 -17.12 -8.54
N PHE A 71 0.73 -16.65 -7.36
CA PHE A 71 1.10 -15.25 -7.15
C PHE A 71 2.32 -14.84 -7.98
N GLU A 72 3.35 -15.70 -8.02
CA GLU A 72 4.55 -15.45 -8.83
C GLU A 72 4.20 -15.34 -10.32
N ARG A 73 3.32 -16.21 -10.82
CA ARG A 73 2.85 -16.17 -12.21
C ARG A 73 2.04 -14.91 -12.49
N ALA A 74 1.06 -14.59 -11.66
CA ALA A 74 0.26 -13.38 -11.79
C ALA A 74 1.14 -12.11 -11.78
N ALA A 75 2.13 -12.07 -10.89
CA ALA A 75 3.08 -10.97 -10.81
C ALA A 75 3.94 -10.84 -12.08
N LYS A 76 4.45 -11.96 -12.64
CA LYS A 76 5.17 -11.97 -13.92
C LYS A 76 4.31 -11.48 -15.09
N CYS A 77 3.01 -11.71 -15.04
CA CYS A 77 2.05 -11.19 -16.01
C CYS A 77 1.65 -9.71 -15.77
N GLY A 78 2.22 -9.04 -14.76
CA GLY A 78 1.96 -7.62 -14.48
C GLY A 78 0.78 -7.36 -13.55
N ASN A 79 0.29 -8.36 -12.81
CA ASN A 79 -0.78 -8.16 -11.83
C ASN A 79 -0.26 -7.38 -10.62
N VAL A 80 -0.77 -6.17 -10.43
CA VAL A 80 -0.35 -5.25 -9.35
C VAL A 80 -0.72 -5.80 -7.97
N GLU A 81 -1.94 -6.31 -7.79
CA GLU A 81 -2.41 -6.83 -6.50
C GLU A 81 -1.58 -8.02 -6.05
N ALA A 82 -1.36 -8.97 -6.96
CA ALA A 82 -0.56 -10.16 -6.68
C ALA A 82 0.90 -9.78 -6.36
N SER A 83 1.48 -8.85 -7.11
CA SER A 83 2.86 -8.38 -6.87
C SER A 83 3.01 -7.73 -5.50
N ILE A 84 2.07 -6.86 -5.10
CA ILE A 84 2.11 -6.21 -3.78
C ILE A 84 1.99 -7.24 -2.66
N LYS A 85 1.03 -8.17 -2.75
CA LYS A 85 0.87 -9.23 -1.74
C LYS A 85 2.12 -10.11 -1.63
N LEU A 86 2.70 -10.47 -2.77
CA LEU A 86 3.91 -11.29 -2.83
C LEU A 86 5.11 -10.58 -2.20
N VAL A 87 5.28 -9.31 -2.52
CA VAL A 87 6.31 -8.45 -1.92
C VAL A 87 6.16 -8.37 -0.40
N VAL A 88 4.94 -8.14 0.11
CA VAL A 88 4.69 -8.06 1.55
C VAL A 88 5.02 -9.39 2.20
N ALA A 89 4.55 -10.51 1.63
CA ALA A 89 4.89 -11.85 2.11
C ALA A 89 6.41 -12.09 2.19
N LEU A 90 7.16 -11.70 1.15
CA LEU A 90 8.62 -11.86 1.09
C LEU A 90 9.36 -10.97 2.11
N LEU A 91 8.92 -9.71 2.28
CA LEU A 91 9.56 -8.75 3.18
C LEU A 91 9.33 -9.06 4.66
N TYR A 92 8.18 -9.64 4.98
CA TYR A 92 7.74 -9.90 6.36
C TYR A 92 7.77 -11.38 6.73
N TYR A 93 8.19 -12.27 5.81
CA TYR A 93 8.21 -13.72 5.99
C TYR A 93 6.84 -14.32 6.33
N GLU A 94 5.79 -13.76 5.74
CA GLU A 94 4.42 -14.22 5.99
C GLU A 94 4.02 -15.30 4.98
N GLY A 95 3.87 -16.54 5.43
CA GLY A 95 3.38 -17.67 4.63
C GLY A 95 4.38 -18.24 3.63
N VAL A 96 5.44 -17.50 3.28
CA VAL A 96 6.43 -17.86 2.26
C VAL A 96 7.82 -17.94 2.91
N SER A 97 8.21 -19.15 3.33
CA SER A 97 9.56 -19.40 3.89
C SER A 97 10.53 -19.88 2.79
N MET A 98 10.82 -19.02 1.80
CA MET A 98 11.69 -19.36 0.66
C MET A 98 13.20 -19.27 0.96
N GLY A 99 13.60 -19.47 2.22
CA GLY A 99 15.01 -19.57 2.62
C GLY A 99 15.63 -18.27 3.13
N LYS A 100 16.87 -17.99 2.75
CA LYS A 100 17.69 -16.92 3.33
C LYS A 100 17.13 -15.52 2.99
N PRO A 101 17.26 -14.53 3.91
CA PRO A 101 16.81 -13.14 3.72
C PRO A 101 17.16 -12.49 2.39
N VAL A 102 18.34 -12.80 1.89
CA VAL A 102 18.90 -12.24 0.66
C VAL A 102 18.06 -12.63 -0.55
N HIS A 103 17.65 -13.90 -0.65
CA HIS A 103 16.87 -14.40 -1.79
C HIS A 103 15.48 -13.73 -1.83
N ASN A 104 14.80 -13.66 -0.68
CA ASN A 104 13.53 -12.94 -0.57
C ASN A 104 13.69 -11.46 -0.93
N GLY A 105 14.81 -10.85 -0.53
CA GLY A 105 15.13 -9.46 -0.86
C GLY A 105 15.35 -9.23 -2.36
N GLU A 106 15.98 -10.17 -3.07
CA GLU A 106 16.18 -10.07 -4.52
C GLU A 106 14.87 -10.20 -5.30
N LEU A 107 14.03 -11.17 -4.94
CA LEU A 107 12.71 -11.32 -5.55
C LEU A 107 11.83 -10.10 -5.26
N ALA A 108 11.81 -9.61 -4.03
CA ALA A 108 11.07 -8.41 -3.67
C ALA A 108 11.57 -7.17 -4.45
N PHE A 109 12.89 -7.03 -4.60
CA PHE A 109 13.48 -5.94 -5.39
C PHE A 109 13.02 -5.98 -6.85
N ALA A 110 13.07 -7.14 -7.51
CA ALA A 110 12.66 -7.28 -8.91
C ALA A 110 11.17 -6.93 -9.12
N LEU A 111 10.32 -7.33 -8.17
CA LEU A 111 8.90 -6.99 -8.19
C LEU A 111 8.66 -5.49 -7.94
N PHE A 112 9.43 -4.85 -7.05
CA PHE A 112 9.34 -3.40 -6.87
C PHE A 112 9.77 -2.65 -8.12
N GLU A 113 10.89 -3.05 -8.73
CA GLU A 113 11.36 -2.44 -9.96
C GLU A 113 10.29 -2.53 -11.06
N SER A 114 9.65 -3.69 -11.24
CA SER A 114 8.58 -3.84 -12.23
C SER A 114 7.33 -3.00 -11.90
N LEU A 115 6.97 -2.87 -10.63
CA LEU A 115 5.83 -2.05 -10.18
C LEU A 115 6.07 -0.55 -10.36
N GLU A 116 7.29 -0.09 -10.09
CA GLU A 116 7.68 1.32 -10.20
C GLU A 116 7.92 1.76 -11.65
N THR A 117 8.35 0.84 -12.51
CA THR A 117 8.62 1.10 -13.95
C THR A 117 7.43 0.80 -14.85
N GLY A 118 6.62 -0.23 -14.54
CA GLY A 118 5.52 -0.76 -15.36
C GLY A 118 4.27 0.10 -15.45
N GLY A 119 4.34 1.38 -15.09
CA GLY A 119 3.32 2.40 -15.42
C GLY A 119 2.04 2.41 -14.56
N SER A 120 1.63 1.30 -13.94
CA SER A 120 0.37 1.27 -13.18
C SER A 120 0.43 2.04 -11.84
N LEU A 121 1.57 2.03 -11.15
CA LEU A 121 1.74 2.73 -9.87
C LEU A 121 2.57 4.01 -10.05
N GLY A 122 3.68 3.93 -10.79
CA GLY A 122 4.50 5.07 -11.19
C GLY A 122 4.79 6.06 -10.04
N PRO A 123 4.67 7.40 -10.25
CA PRO A 123 4.91 8.40 -9.20
C PRO A 123 3.87 8.37 -8.07
N ARG A 124 2.81 7.55 -8.15
CA ARG A 124 1.79 7.44 -7.11
C ARG A 124 2.07 6.32 -6.11
N SER A 125 3.09 5.50 -6.36
CA SER A 125 3.47 4.41 -5.46
C SER A 125 3.83 4.90 -4.05
N GLN A 126 3.26 4.24 -3.04
CA GLN A 126 3.62 4.38 -1.63
C GLN A 126 4.40 3.15 -1.11
N LEU A 127 4.81 2.26 -2.01
CA LEU A 127 5.43 0.99 -1.62
C LEU A 127 6.76 1.15 -0.88
N TRP A 128 7.43 2.28 -1.08
CA TRP A 128 8.61 2.68 -0.32
C TRP A 128 8.42 2.68 1.20
N LEU A 129 7.18 2.83 1.67
CA LEU A 129 6.84 2.74 3.09
C LEU A 129 7.16 1.35 3.68
N LEU A 130 7.19 0.29 2.88
CA LEU A 130 7.35 -1.10 3.36
C LEU A 130 8.79 -1.46 3.72
N TYR A 131 9.77 -0.83 3.09
CA TYR A 131 11.20 -1.14 3.25
C TYR A 131 12.03 0.05 3.75
N ARG A 132 11.40 1.19 4.05
CA ARG A 132 12.08 2.35 4.65
C ARG A 132 12.70 2.00 6.02
N PRO A 133 13.80 2.66 6.42
CA PRO A 133 14.32 2.57 7.79
C PRO A 133 13.38 3.26 8.81
N PRO A 134 13.55 3.01 10.12
CA PRO A 134 14.55 2.13 10.74
C PRO A 134 14.19 0.63 10.58
N TRP A 135 15.21 -0.23 10.51
CA TRP A 135 15.05 -1.68 10.50
C TRP A 135 15.43 -2.27 11.85
N GLY A 136 14.94 -3.48 12.15
CA GLY A 136 15.32 -4.21 13.35
C GLY A 136 16.83 -4.51 13.40
N ALA A 137 17.34 -4.87 14.57
CA ALA A 137 18.77 -5.08 14.85
C ALA A 137 19.46 -6.15 13.97
N GLN A 138 18.70 -6.94 13.20
CA GLN A 138 19.24 -7.94 12.30
C GLN A 138 19.96 -7.27 11.11
N PRO A 139 21.27 -7.52 10.91
CA PRO A 139 22.05 -6.87 9.87
C PRO A 139 21.62 -7.25 8.44
N LEU A 140 20.93 -8.38 8.27
CA LEU A 140 20.54 -8.94 6.97
C LEU A 140 19.02 -9.14 6.87
N CYS A 141 18.21 -8.12 7.15
CA CYS A 141 16.78 -8.19 6.87
C CYS A 141 16.46 -7.83 5.41
N SER A 142 15.45 -8.48 4.82
CA SER A 142 15.07 -8.27 3.41
C SER A 142 14.72 -6.82 3.07
N LYS A 143 14.15 -6.07 4.02
CA LYS A 143 13.86 -4.63 3.88
C LYS A 143 15.13 -3.80 3.65
N ARG A 144 16.14 -4.00 4.49
CA ARG A 144 17.44 -3.34 4.35
C ARG A 144 18.13 -3.72 3.05
N PHE A 145 18.03 -4.98 2.65
CA PHE A 145 18.57 -5.45 1.38
C PHE A 145 17.94 -4.72 0.19
N VAL A 146 16.60 -4.67 0.13
CA VAL A 146 15.86 -3.97 -0.94
C VAL A 146 16.27 -2.50 -0.99
N PHE A 147 16.29 -1.81 0.16
CA PHE A 147 16.72 -0.40 0.21
C PHE A 147 18.15 -0.20 -0.30
N THR A 148 19.07 -1.08 0.08
CA THR A 148 20.48 -1.00 -0.34
C THR A 148 20.63 -1.22 -1.85
N ARG A 149 19.86 -2.16 -2.41
CA ARG A 149 19.82 -2.40 -3.87
C ARG A 149 19.25 -1.21 -4.64
N ILE A 150 18.17 -0.59 -4.15
CA ILE A 150 17.59 0.62 -4.75
C ILE A 150 18.59 1.77 -4.73
N SER A 151 19.23 2.01 -3.59
CA SER A 151 20.30 3.01 -3.45
C SER A 151 21.41 2.78 -4.47
N HIS A 152 21.90 1.55 -4.58
CA HIS A 152 22.95 1.19 -5.53
C HIS A 152 22.53 1.41 -7.00
N VAL A 153 21.31 1.05 -7.38
CA VAL A 153 20.80 1.23 -8.75
C VAL A 153 20.56 2.73 -9.06
N ALA A 154 20.07 3.50 -8.10
CA ALA A 154 19.92 4.95 -8.25
C ALA A 154 21.28 5.65 -8.36
N GLN A 155 22.29 5.23 -7.60
CA GLN A 155 23.63 5.80 -7.61
C GLN A 155 24.41 5.47 -8.88
N LEU A 156 24.48 4.19 -9.25
CA LEU A 156 25.35 3.74 -10.36
C LEU A 156 24.67 3.83 -11.72
N LYS A 157 23.37 3.50 -11.81
CA LYS A 157 22.66 3.48 -13.10
C LYS A 157 21.86 4.75 -13.36
N GLY A 158 21.73 5.66 -12.38
CA GLY A 158 20.90 6.86 -12.52
C GLY A 158 19.42 6.54 -12.75
N ALA A 159 18.92 5.46 -12.14
CA ALA A 159 17.54 5.04 -12.34
C ALA A 159 16.57 6.04 -11.71
N SER A 160 15.82 6.78 -12.55
CA SER A 160 14.88 7.82 -12.09
C SER A 160 13.87 7.30 -11.06
N TRP A 161 13.32 6.08 -11.25
CA TRP A 161 12.41 5.49 -10.27
C TRP A 161 13.04 5.32 -8.88
N GLY A 162 14.32 4.92 -8.83
CA GLY A 162 15.07 4.76 -7.58
C GLY A 162 15.33 6.11 -6.91
N ILE A 163 15.67 7.13 -7.70
CA ILE A 163 15.86 8.51 -7.22
C ILE A 163 14.57 9.07 -6.60
N ARG A 164 13.43 8.90 -7.29
CA ARG A 164 12.10 9.28 -6.78
C ARG A 164 11.76 8.60 -5.46
N VAL A 165 12.00 7.30 -5.35
CA VAL A 165 11.76 6.51 -4.13
C VAL A 165 12.63 6.99 -2.98
N LEU A 166 13.93 7.18 -3.21
CA LEU A 166 14.87 7.60 -2.17
C LEU A 166 14.55 9.01 -1.68
N SER A 167 14.16 9.92 -2.57
CA SER A 167 13.68 11.26 -2.20
C SER A 167 12.48 11.22 -1.25
N ARG A 168 11.55 10.27 -1.43
CA ARG A 168 10.38 10.10 -0.53
C ARG A 168 10.80 9.57 0.83
N ILE A 169 11.71 8.60 0.85
CA ILE A 169 12.20 8.04 2.11
C ILE A 169 12.89 9.13 2.94
N SER A 170 13.63 10.04 2.32
CA SER A 170 14.24 11.18 3.01
C SER A 170 13.25 12.09 3.75
N GLU A 171 11.96 12.11 3.41
CA GLU A 171 10.93 12.88 4.15
C GLU A 171 10.69 12.31 5.55
N VAL A 172 10.73 10.99 5.71
CA VAL A 172 10.27 10.29 6.92
C VAL A 172 11.44 9.90 7.84
N VAL A 173 12.67 9.93 7.35
CA VAL A 173 13.85 9.59 8.16
C VAL A 173 14.22 10.78 9.05
N PRO A 174 14.26 10.61 10.38
CA PRO A 174 14.58 11.70 11.30
C PRO A 174 15.99 12.25 11.07
N ASP A 175 16.12 13.58 11.12
CA ASP A 175 17.40 14.29 11.15
C ASP A 175 18.25 13.78 12.33
N GLY A 176 19.21 12.90 12.05
CA GLY A 176 20.09 12.30 13.07
C GLY A 176 20.40 10.83 12.85
N VAL A 177 19.60 10.12 12.05
CA VAL A 177 19.89 8.72 11.72
C VAL A 177 20.87 8.67 10.54
N ARG A 178 22.18 8.72 10.86
CA ARG A 178 23.25 8.51 9.88
C ARG A 178 23.30 7.04 9.50
N HIS A 179 22.57 6.66 8.45
CA HIS A 179 22.82 5.41 7.74
C HIS A 179 23.74 5.71 6.56
N SER A 180 24.72 4.82 6.34
CA SER A 180 25.74 4.78 5.27
C SER A 180 25.45 5.58 4.00
N ASP A 181 26.51 6.08 3.36
CA ASP A 181 26.76 6.61 1.99
C ASP A 181 25.55 7.01 1.11
N SER A 182 24.50 6.19 1.06
CA SER A 182 23.20 6.50 0.46
C SER A 182 22.57 7.81 0.95
N PHE A 183 22.60 8.16 2.24
CA PHE A 183 21.99 9.42 2.73
C PHE A 183 22.91 10.64 2.61
N GLU A 184 24.20 10.47 2.25
CA GLU A 184 25.10 11.59 1.96
C GLU A 184 24.70 12.32 0.68
N ILE A 185 24.01 11.62 -0.23
CA ILE A 185 23.44 12.19 -1.44
C ILE A 185 22.11 12.87 -1.12
N ASN A 186 21.98 14.14 -1.49
CA ASN A 186 20.70 14.85 -1.44
C ASN A 186 19.77 14.35 -2.57
N TRP A 187 19.08 13.23 -2.32
CA TRP A 187 18.15 12.63 -3.28
C TRP A 187 16.99 13.54 -3.65
N VAL A 188 16.55 14.40 -2.74
CA VAL A 188 15.51 15.40 -3.03
C VAL A 188 15.99 16.34 -4.13
N LYS A 189 17.25 16.82 -4.05
CA LYS A 189 17.83 17.66 -5.10
C LYS A 189 17.93 16.93 -6.44
N LYS A 190 18.41 15.68 -6.47
CA LYS A 190 18.47 14.89 -7.70
C LYS A 190 17.09 14.67 -8.31
N ALA A 191 16.10 14.36 -7.49
CA ALA A 191 14.72 14.17 -7.94
C ALA A 191 14.10 15.49 -8.47
N LEU A 192 14.46 16.64 -7.89
CA LEU A 192 14.07 17.96 -8.41
C LEU A 192 14.66 18.23 -9.80
N GLU A 193 15.93 17.87 -10.02
CA GLU A 193 16.60 18.01 -11.32
C GLU A 193 15.95 17.13 -12.40
N GLU A 194 15.42 15.97 -12.02
CA GLU A 194 14.61 15.10 -12.90
C GLU A 194 13.16 15.59 -13.09
N GLY A 195 12.75 16.65 -12.39
CA GLY A 195 11.38 17.17 -12.44
C GLY A 195 10.35 16.34 -11.69
N ASP A 196 10.76 15.52 -10.71
CA ASP A 196 9.82 14.74 -9.89
C ASP A 196 8.88 15.65 -9.09
N ILE A 197 7.58 15.38 -9.20
CA ILE A 197 6.56 16.21 -8.57
C ILE A 197 6.51 16.07 -7.05
N HIS A 198 6.85 14.89 -6.52
CA HIS A 198 6.90 14.71 -5.07
C HIS A 198 8.07 15.48 -4.47
N ALA A 199 9.24 15.44 -5.11
CA ALA A 199 10.39 16.26 -4.72
C ALA A 199 10.08 17.77 -4.78
N ARG A 200 9.34 18.23 -5.80
CA ARG A 200 8.82 19.61 -5.85
C ARG A 200 7.94 19.95 -4.65
N LEU A 201 7.03 19.04 -4.27
CA LEU A 201 6.16 19.20 -3.09
C LEU A 201 6.97 19.26 -1.79
N LEU A 202 7.95 18.38 -1.60
CA LEU A 202 8.82 18.39 -0.41
C LEU A 202 9.61 19.69 -0.31
N HIS A 203 10.20 20.13 -1.42
CA HIS A 203 10.93 21.39 -1.48
C HIS A 203 10.03 22.59 -1.18
N TRP A 204 8.79 22.58 -1.69
CA TRP A 204 7.79 23.60 -1.36
C TRP A 204 7.51 23.63 0.15
N ARG A 205 7.23 22.47 0.77
CA ARG A 205 6.93 22.36 2.21
C ARG A 205 8.10 22.89 3.04
N PHE A 206 9.31 22.46 2.74
CA PHE A 206 10.51 22.90 3.44
C PHE A 206 10.69 24.43 3.36
N ARG A 207 10.55 25.02 2.16
CA ARG A 207 10.64 26.48 2.00
C ARG A 207 9.55 27.22 2.77
N TYR A 208 8.32 26.71 2.72
CA TYR A 208 7.19 27.32 3.40
C TYR A 208 7.33 27.25 4.92
N GLU A 209 7.56 26.06 5.48
CA GLU A 209 7.70 25.85 6.91
C GLU A 209 8.88 26.60 7.52
N LYS A 210 10.00 26.69 6.79
CA LYS A 210 11.16 27.46 7.20
C LYS A 210 10.81 28.95 7.33
N ARG A 211 10.21 29.53 6.28
CA ARG A 211 9.78 30.94 6.29
C ARG A 211 8.73 31.22 7.36
N HIS A 212 7.84 30.25 7.60
CA HIS A 212 6.80 30.34 8.63
C HIS A 212 7.42 30.35 10.03
N ARG A 213 8.39 29.47 10.30
CA ARG A 213 9.14 29.47 11.57
C ARG A 213 9.95 30.75 11.77
N GLU A 214 10.52 31.29 10.69
CA GLU A 214 11.31 32.52 10.72
C GLU A 214 10.45 33.80 10.83
N GLY A 215 9.11 33.70 10.78
CA GLY A 215 8.21 34.85 10.81
C GLY A 215 8.28 35.75 9.57
N ASN A 216 8.93 35.28 8.51
CA ASN A 216 9.23 36.03 7.27
C ASN A 216 8.26 35.70 6.13
N LEU A 217 6.96 35.57 6.43
CA LEU A 217 5.93 35.43 5.39
C LEU A 217 5.26 36.76 5.12
N ASP A 218 5.72 37.44 4.07
CA ASP A 218 4.94 38.52 3.47
C ASP A 218 3.75 37.94 2.68
N PRO A 219 2.65 38.69 2.53
CA PRO A 219 1.45 38.23 1.82
C PRO A 219 1.71 37.84 0.35
N GLY A 220 2.71 38.44 -0.31
CA GLY A 220 3.07 38.12 -1.68
C GLY A 220 3.72 36.74 -1.81
N THR A 221 4.62 36.41 -0.88
CA THR A 221 5.23 35.08 -0.76
C THR A 221 4.20 34.00 -0.47
N GLU A 222 3.24 34.26 0.41
CA GLU A 222 2.15 33.31 0.70
C GLU A 222 1.29 33.07 -0.53
N LEU A 223 0.93 34.12 -1.26
CA LEU A 223 0.20 34.01 -2.52
C LEU A 223 0.97 33.20 -3.57
N GLN A 224 2.29 33.42 -3.69
CA GLN A 224 3.12 32.66 -4.62
C GLN A 224 3.21 31.19 -4.22
N ALA A 225 3.36 30.89 -2.93
CA ALA A 225 3.34 29.52 -2.43
C ALA A 225 2.04 28.80 -2.78
N ILE A 226 0.89 29.48 -2.68
CA ILE A 226 -0.41 28.94 -3.08
C ILE A 226 -0.48 28.70 -4.60
N ARG A 227 0.06 29.61 -5.42
CA ARG A 227 0.11 29.45 -6.89
C ARG A 227 0.94 28.23 -7.28
N ASP A 228 2.13 28.08 -6.71
CA ASP A 228 2.99 26.92 -6.94
C ASP A 228 2.27 25.61 -6.57
N MET A 229 1.53 25.58 -5.45
CA MET A 229 0.73 24.42 -5.04
C MET A 229 -0.41 24.11 -5.99
N ARG A 230 -1.14 25.14 -6.46
CA ARG A 230 -2.22 24.97 -7.44
C ARG A 230 -1.70 24.39 -8.75
N GLU A 231 -0.55 24.87 -9.21
CA GLU A 231 0.11 24.31 -10.41
C GLU A 231 0.43 22.82 -10.22
N MET A 232 0.97 22.41 -9.06
CA MET A 232 1.19 21.00 -8.76
C MET A 232 -0.11 20.19 -8.64
N CYS A 233 -1.23 20.80 -8.27
CA CYS A 233 -2.53 20.11 -8.24
C CYS A 233 -3.04 19.81 -9.66
N LEU A 234 -2.76 20.67 -10.65
CA LEU A 234 -3.19 20.49 -12.04
C LEU A 234 -2.63 19.21 -12.68
N THR A 235 -1.54 18.66 -12.14
CA THR A 235 -0.97 17.39 -12.64
C THR A 235 -1.72 16.14 -12.14
N GLY A 236 -2.76 16.31 -11.31
CA GLY A 236 -3.49 15.19 -10.69
C GLY A 236 -2.67 14.43 -9.64
N TYR A 237 -1.70 15.08 -8.99
CA TYR A 237 -0.93 14.50 -7.88
C TYR A 237 -1.63 14.76 -6.54
N TYR A 238 -2.36 13.77 -6.03
CA TYR A 238 -3.23 13.95 -4.86
C TYR A 238 -2.50 14.43 -3.58
N PRO A 239 -1.23 14.11 -3.28
CA PRO A 239 -0.57 14.65 -2.09
C PRO A 239 -0.40 16.16 -2.16
N ALA A 240 -0.27 16.75 -3.36
CA ALA A 240 -0.27 18.20 -3.52
C ALA A 240 -1.65 18.78 -3.17
N ALA A 241 -2.73 18.18 -3.68
CA ALA A 241 -4.10 18.60 -3.36
C ALA A 241 -4.39 18.50 -1.85
N LEU A 242 -3.99 17.41 -1.21
CA LEU A 242 -4.16 17.22 0.24
C LEU A 242 -3.36 18.26 1.04
N THR A 243 -2.11 18.54 0.65
CA THR A 243 -1.28 19.55 1.32
C THR A 243 -1.88 20.95 1.16
N LEU A 244 -2.36 21.29 -0.04
CA LEU A 244 -3.04 22.56 -0.29
C LEU A 244 -4.33 22.69 0.54
N SER A 245 -5.09 21.60 0.66
CA SER A 245 -6.31 21.60 1.48
C SER A 245 -6.03 21.90 2.94
N LEU A 246 -5.01 21.25 3.50
CA LEU A 246 -4.60 21.45 4.89
C LEU A 246 -4.10 22.88 5.08
N PHE A 247 -3.30 23.37 4.15
CA PHE A 247 -2.80 24.74 4.14
C PHE A 247 -3.94 25.78 4.10
N LEU A 248 -4.94 25.60 3.24
CA LEU A 248 -6.09 26.51 3.15
C LEU A 248 -6.98 26.44 4.41
N ALA A 249 -7.08 25.27 5.05
CA ALA A 249 -7.83 25.11 6.28
C ALA A 249 -7.15 25.74 7.50
N THR A 250 -5.81 25.78 7.52
CA THR A 250 -5.03 26.35 8.62
C THR A 250 -4.69 27.83 8.43
N SER A 251 -4.61 28.30 7.18
CA SER A 251 -4.35 29.71 6.88
C SER A 251 -5.57 30.59 7.18
N ARG A 252 -5.32 31.81 7.66
CA ARG A 252 -6.34 32.83 7.91
C ARG A 252 -6.71 33.58 6.62
N CYS A 253 -6.75 32.90 5.47
CA CYS A 253 -7.05 33.52 4.18
C CYS A 253 -8.53 33.29 3.80
N PRO A 254 -9.46 34.18 4.20
CA PRO A 254 -10.90 34.01 3.98
C PRO A 254 -11.32 34.10 2.51
N GLN A 255 -10.45 34.62 1.63
CA GLN A 255 -10.76 34.89 0.23
C GLN A 255 -10.62 33.65 -0.68
N ILE A 256 -10.08 32.56 -0.15
CA ILE A 256 -9.87 31.32 -0.91
C ILE A 256 -10.85 30.28 -0.39
N GLN A 257 -12.14 30.50 -0.67
CA GLN A 257 -13.14 29.46 -0.49
C GLN A 257 -12.77 28.26 -1.36
N GLY A 258 -12.72 27.10 -0.71
CA GLY A 258 -11.97 25.93 -1.13
C GLY A 258 -12.29 25.39 -2.51
N LEU A 259 -11.30 24.74 -3.10
CA LEU A 259 -11.44 23.88 -4.27
C LEU A 259 -12.60 22.90 -4.02
N PRO A 260 -13.76 23.06 -4.68
CA PRO A 260 -14.91 22.18 -4.49
C PRO A 260 -14.52 20.71 -4.76
N GLU A 261 -13.53 20.47 -5.63
CA GLU A 261 -13.01 19.13 -5.91
C GLU A 261 -12.35 18.46 -4.70
N ILE A 262 -11.74 19.23 -3.79
CA ILE A 262 -11.11 18.70 -2.57
C ILE A 262 -12.17 18.35 -1.52
N ARG A 263 -13.18 19.21 -1.38
CA ARG A 263 -14.33 18.91 -0.51
C ARG A 263 -15.04 17.66 -1.01
N GLU A 264 -15.27 17.57 -2.32
CA GLU A 264 -15.86 16.40 -2.97
C GLU A 264 -14.98 15.15 -2.77
N PHE A 265 -13.66 15.24 -2.94
CA PHE A 265 -12.73 14.13 -2.68
C PHE A 265 -12.79 13.64 -1.23
N LEU A 266 -12.73 14.56 -0.25
CA LEU A 266 -12.81 14.22 1.18
C LEU A 266 -14.19 13.68 1.57
N GLN A 267 -15.26 14.18 0.95
CA GLN A 267 -16.63 13.70 1.16
C GLN A 267 -16.88 12.34 0.47
N SER A 268 -16.22 12.09 -0.67
CA SER A 268 -16.31 10.85 -1.43
C SER A 268 -15.50 9.71 -0.81
N SER A 269 -14.52 10.03 0.03
CA SER A 269 -13.75 9.05 0.77
C SER A 269 -14.55 8.61 2.00
N PRO A 270 -15.10 7.37 2.03
CA PRO A 270 -15.86 6.93 3.19
C PRO A 270 -14.90 6.90 4.39
N PRO A 271 -15.25 7.56 5.51
CA PRO A 271 -14.44 7.48 6.72
C PRO A 271 -14.27 6.01 7.16
N SER A 272 -13.07 5.68 7.64
CA SER A 272 -12.73 4.32 8.02
C SER A 272 -13.56 3.83 9.21
N ARG A 273 -13.66 2.51 9.38
CA ARG A 273 -14.32 1.91 10.55
C ARG A 273 -13.68 2.38 11.86
N THR A 274 -12.35 2.47 11.88
CA THR A 274 -11.56 3.04 12.99
C THR A 274 -12.00 4.48 13.31
N TYR A 275 -12.20 5.31 12.29
CA TYR A 275 -12.66 6.69 12.49
C TYR A 275 -14.04 6.74 13.16
N TYR A 276 -15.00 5.94 12.70
CA TYR A 276 -16.33 5.89 13.30
C TYR A 276 -16.30 5.37 14.74
N ALA A 277 -15.55 4.29 15.00
CA ALA A 277 -15.39 3.73 16.33
C ALA A 277 -14.81 4.77 17.30
N LEU A 278 -13.71 5.42 16.93
CA LEU A 278 -13.05 6.40 17.81
C LEU A 278 -13.85 7.69 17.98
N ARG A 279 -14.63 8.11 16.98
CA ARG A 279 -15.53 9.26 17.10
C ARG A 279 -16.69 8.99 18.05
N TYR A 280 -17.14 7.74 18.15
CA TYR A 280 -18.15 7.33 19.12
C TYR A 280 -17.61 7.32 20.55
N GLN A 281 -16.32 7.02 20.75
CA GLN A 281 -15.70 6.93 22.06
C GLN A 281 -15.52 8.30 22.75
N GLN A 282 -15.85 8.37 24.04
CA GLN A 282 -15.63 9.57 24.85
C GLN A 282 -14.25 9.58 25.55
N GLN A 283 -13.74 8.41 25.96
CA GLN A 283 -12.52 8.29 26.78
C GLN A 283 -11.35 7.61 26.07
N VAL A 284 -11.57 7.05 24.87
CA VAL A 284 -10.52 6.41 24.07
C VAL A 284 -10.11 7.37 22.96
N THR A 285 -8.87 7.87 23.02
CA THR A 285 -8.32 8.74 22.00
C THR A 285 -7.71 7.95 20.84
N PRO A 286 -7.56 8.55 19.64
CA PRO A 286 -6.82 7.92 18.55
C PRO A 286 -5.41 7.51 18.96
N HIS A 287 -4.70 8.30 19.76
CA HIS A 287 -3.36 7.96 20.23
C HIS A 287 -3.36 6.66 21.04
N MET A 288 -4.30 6.50 21.99
CA MET A 288 -4.44 5.29 22.80
C MET A 288 -4.74 4.05 21.96
N HIS A 289 -5.55 4.20 20.91
CA HIS A 289 -5.82 3.13 19.95
C HIS A 289 -4.55 2.72 19.20
N HIS A 290 -3.72 3.66 18.73
CA HIS A 290 -2.45 3.33 18.09
C HIS A 290 -1.50 2.60 19.05
N VAL A 291 -1.38 3.06 20.30
CA VAL A 291 -0.58 2.38 21.33
C VAL A 291 -1.08 0.95 21.56
N LEU A 292 -2.40 0.73 21.61
CA LEU A 292 -2.95 -0.62 21.71
C LEU A 292 -2.58 -1.48 20.50
N VAL A 293 -2.75 -0.97 19.27
CA VAL A 293 -2.43 -1.71 18.04
C VAL A 293 -0.95 -2.07 17.98
N ASP A 294 -0.06 -1.14 18.32
CA ASP A 294 1.38 -1.39 18.39
C ASP A 294 1.69 -2.50 19.42
N TRP A 295 1.07 -2.42 20.60
CA TRP A 295 1.20 -3.46 21.62
C TRP A 295 0.66 -4.83 21.16
N LEU A 296 -0.47 -4.86 20.45
CA LEU A 296 -1.01 -6.10 19.86
C LEU A 296 -0.06 -6.71 18.82
N CYS A 297 0.62 -5.86 18.02
CA CYS A 297 1.66 -6.32 17.09
C CYS A 297 2.80 -7.03 17.84
N GLU A 298 3.27 -6.47 18.96
CA GLU A 298 4.30 -7.09 19.80
C GLU A 298 3.83 -8.43 20.38
N VAL A 299 2.61 -8.48 20.93
CA VAL A 299 2.03 -9.70 21.51
C VAL A 299 1.85 -10.80 20.47
N ALA A 300 1.37 -10.46 19.26
CA ALA A 300 1.23 -11.41 18.16
C ALA A 300 2.59 -11.97 17.73
N ASN A 301 3.61 -11.12 17.64
CA ASN A 301 4.96 -11.50 17.26
C ASN A 301 5.62 -12.43 18.30
N ILE A 302 5.45 -12.15 19.60
CA ILE A 302 5.97 -12.99 20.69
C ILE A 302 5.34 -14.40 20.67
N ARG A 303 4.09 -14.51 20.22
CA ARG A 303 3.33 -15.77 20.20
C ARG A 303 3.32 -16.47 18.84
N LEU A 304 4.09 -15.99 17.86
CA LEU A 304 4.16 -16.53 16.49
C LEU A 304 2.78 -16.63 15.81
N HIS A 305 1.85 -15.75 16.15
CA HIS A 305 0.55 -15.70 15.48
C HIS A 305 0.69 -15.09 14.08
N SER A 306 -0.10 -15.58 13.12
CA SER A 306 -0.12 -15.02 11.76
C SER A 306 -0.70 -13.61 11.73
N SER A 307 -0.32 -12.82 10.71
CA SER A 307 -0.86 -11.47 10.48
C SER A 307 -2.39 -11.44 10.36
N HIS A 308 -3.00 -12.54 9.89
CA HIS A 308 -4.45 -12.73 9.88
C HIS A 308 -5.09 -12.65 11.28
N ILE A 309 -4.45 -13.20 12.30
CA ILE A 309 -4.95 -13.15 13.69
C ILE A 309 -4.88 -11.72 14.21
N LEU A 310 -3.81 -10.98 13.91
CA LEU A 310 -3.68 -9.58 14.29
C LEU A 310 -4.76 -8.73 13.60
N HIS A 311 -4.97 -8.92 12.30
CA HIS A 311 -6.02 -8.21 11.55
C HIS A 311 -7.43 -8.54 12.05
N ALA A 312 -7.71 -9.81 12.37
CA ALA A 312 -8.98 -10.19 12.96
C ALA A 312 -9.15 -9.58 14.36
N ALA A 313 -8.10 -9.56 15.18
CA ALA A 313 -8.13 -8.96 16.50
C ALA A 313 -8.39 -7.45 16.43
N THR A 314 -7.71 -6.70 15.55
CA THR A 314 -7.96 -5.26 15.39
C THR A 314 -9.38 -4.99 14.88
N GLN A 315 -9.91 -5.81 13.96
CA GLN A 315 -11.30 -5.69 13.52
C GLN A 315 -12.31 -5.97 14.64
N ILE A 316 -12.04 -6.93 15.54
CA ILE A 316 -12.88 -7.23 16.70
C ILE A 316 -12.84 -6.05 17.69
N VAL A 317 -11.66 -5.48 17.95
CA VAL A 317 -11.51 -4.28 18.80
C VAL A 317 -12.33 -3.12 18.22
N GLU A 318 -12.15 -2.81 16.93
CA GLU A 318 -12.87 -1.72 16.27
C GLU A 318 -14.39 -1.95 16.24
N ALA A 319 -14.83 -3.19 16.03
CA ALA A 319 -16.24 -3.54 16.09
C ALA A 319 -16.81 -3.31 17.50
N TYR A 320 -16.10 -3.73 18.54
CA TYR A 320 -16.52 -3.53 19.92
C TYR A 320 -16.57 -2.04 20.29
N LEU A 321 -15.54 -1.27 19.94
CA LEU A 321 -15.50 0.18 20.13
C LEU A 321 -16.56 0.93 19.32
N SER A 322 -17.13 0.33 18.27
CA SER A 322 -18.24 0.93 17.53
C SER A 322 -19.61 0.70 18.16
N MET A 323 -19.70 -0.16 19.19
CA MET A 323 -20.95 -0.55 19.85
C MET A 323 -20.99 -0.08 21.31
N GLU A 324 -19.88 -0.22 22.04
CA GLU A 324 -19.83 0.00 23.50
C GLU A 324 -18.93 1.18 23.87
N GLN A 325 -19.33 1.95 24.90
CA GLN A 325 -18.45 2.98 25.48
C GLN A 325 -17.40 2.33 26.38
N VAL A 326 -16.14 2.62 26.11
CA VAL A 326 -15.01 1.96 26.77
C VAL A 326 -14.19 2.95 27.57
N THR A 327 -13.80 2.55 28.77
CA THR A 327 -12.86 3.33 29.59
C THR A 327 -11.41 3.02 29.21
N CYS A 328 -10.50 3.96 29.44
CA CYS A 328 -9.06 3.79 29.17
C CYS A 328 -8.50 2.46 29.73
N ASN A 329 -8.92 2.09 30.95
CA ASN A 329 -8.41 0.93 31.67
C ASN A 329 -8.87 -0.41 31.08
N GLN A 330 -9.99 -0.43 30.36
CA GLN A 330 -10.55 -1.64 29.74
C GLN A 330 -9.97 -1.91 28.35
N LEU A 331 -9.33 -0.91 27.74
CA LEU A 331 -8.87 -0.97 26.35
C LEU A 331 -7.87 -2.11 26.10
N GLN A 332 -6.91 -2.30 27.03
CA GLN A 332 -5.94 -3.41 26.94
C GLN A 332 -6.61 -4.78 27.10
N LEU A 333 -7.57 -4.91 28.03
CA LEU A 333 -8.32 -6.14 28.25
C LEU A 333 -9.08 -6.54 26.97
N ILE A 334 -9.76 -5.58 26.33
CA ILE A 334 -10.45 -5.79 25.06
C ILE A 334 -9.46 -6.25 23.98
N GLY A 335 -8.28 -5.64 23.91
CA GLY A 335 -7.22 -6.07 22.99
C GLY A 335 -6.81 -7.55 23.18
N ILE A 336 -6.58 -7.97 24.43
CA ILE A 336 -6.21 -9.37 24.74
C ILE A 336 -7.37 -10.32 24.41
N THR A 337 -8.59 -9.97 24.79
CA THR A 337 -9.78 -10.78 24.49
C THR A 337 -9.99 -10.91 22.98
N ALA A 338 -9.77 -9.85 22.22
CA ALA A 338 -9.86 -9.86 20.77
C ALA A 338 -8.82 -10.80 20.12
N VAL A 339 -7.58 -10.82 20.62
CA VAL A 339 -6.56 -11.79 20.18
C VAL A 339 -6.97 -13.22 20.51
N LEU A 340 -7.50 -13.47 21.72
CA LEU A 340 -7.97 -14.80 22.11
C LEU A 340 -9.13 -15.28 21.22
N LEU A 341 -10.06 -14.39 20.88
CA LEU A 341 -11.16 -14.72 19.97
C LEU A 341 -10.63 -14.98 18.54
N ALA A 342 -9.77 -14.10 18.03
CA ALA A 342 -9.18 -14.23 16.70
C ALA A 342 -8.40 -15.54 16.53
N THR A 343 -7.61 -15.93 17.53
CA THR A 343 -6.86 -17.21 17.50
C THR A 343 -7.80 -18.42 17.43
N ARG A 344 -8.97 -18.38 18.06
CA ARG A 344 -9.94 -19.49 18.02
C ARG A 344 -10.77 -19.53 16.75
N CYS A 345 -11.15 -18.36 16.21
CA CYS A 345 -12.00 -18.28 15.02
C CYS A 345 -11.25 -18.46 13.70
N VAL A 346 -9.93 -18.21 13.66
CA VAL A 346 -9.11 -18.33 12.44
C VAL A 346 -8.47 -19.73 12.30
N LEU A 347 -8.41 -20.52 13.38
CA LEU A 347 -7.84 -21.88 13.39
C LEU A 347 -8.89 -23.01 13.21
N THR A 348 -10.15 -22.66 13.00
CA THR A 348 -11.26 -23.56 12.61
C THR A 348 -11.67 -23.27 11.19
#